data_AF-A0A2W5YZR2-F1
#
_entry.id   AF-A0A2W5YZR2-F1
#
_cell.length_a   1.000
_cell.length_b   1.000
_cell.length_c   1.000
_cell.angle_alpha   90.00
_cell.angle_beta   90.00
_cell.angle_gamma   90.00
#
_symmetry.space_group_name_H-M   'P 1'
#
loop_
_entity.id
_entity.type
_entity.pdbx_description
1 polymer ?
#
loop_
_entity_poly.entity_id
_entity_poly.type
_entity_poly.pdbx_seq_one_letter_code
_entity_poly.pdbx_strand_id
1 'polypeptide(L)'
;MVAQAGLTLPVPSGGEPVPIAVRNNTTRTVTHVTASGTVHDSTGKPVATGSDQGFHPALLEPGQFALGFIYLGVGTSVPSGSTLSVQATATPSAGPNTYFADLLVTEVNDTGQQIVGTVKNPRDHAVTAPYSVDVFCVDSSGTLLNEFGGFADVSTDLAAGGTSPFTVSLYGSQCAQFLIGASGYDMTAAGN
;
A
#
# COMPACT_ATOMS: atom_id res chain seq x y z
N MET A 1 -13.64 13.89 9.45
CA MET A 1 -13.84 12.48 9.09
C MET A 1 -14.56 12.47 7.76
N VAL A 2 -13.95 11.94 6.70
CA VAL A 2 -14.58 11.93 5.37
C VAL A 2 -14.84 10.49 4.94
N ALA A 3 -16.12 10.25 4.66
CA ALA A 3 -16.75 9.18 3.88
C ALA A 3 -16.39 7.71 4.19
N GLN A 4 -17.32 7.06 4.88
CA GLN A 4 -17.58 5.63 4.74
C GLN A 4 -17.99 5.33 3.29
N ALA A 5 -17.14 4.66 2.54
CA ALA A 5 -17.57 3.89 1.38
C ALA A 5 -17.43 2.42 1.76
N GLY A 6 -18.51 1.83 2.27
CA GLY A 6 -18.60 0.38 2.38
C GLY A 6 -18.60 -0.17 0.96
N LEU A 7 -17.42 -0.51 0.45
CA LEU A 7 -17.27 -1.17 -0.83
C LEU A 7 -17.19 -2.66 -0.56
N THR A 8 -18.05 -3.44 -1.21
CA THR A 8 -18.00 -4.90 -1.21
C THR A 8 -17.13 -5.32 -2.39
N LEU A 9 -15.90 -5.75 -2.09
CA LEU A 9 -14.94 -6.16 -3.11
C LEU A 9 -14.78 -7.68 -3.10
N PRO A 10 -14.66 -8.37 -4.26
CA PRO A 10 -14.26 -9.76 -4.26
C PRO A 10 -12.87 -9.89 -3.62
N VAL A 11 -12.69 -10.87 -2.73
CA VAL A 11 -11.36 -11.16 -2.19
C VAL A 11 -10.59 -11.99 -3.24
N PRO A 12 -9.37 -11.56 -3.66
CA PRO A 12 -8.53 -12.40 -4.51
C PRO A 12 -8.24 -13.76 -3.87
N SER A 13 -7.93 -14.78 -4.67
CA SER A 13 -7.62 -16.11 -4.14
C SER A 13 -6.30 -16.10 -3.37
N GLY A 14 -6.30 -16.53 -2.10
CA GLY A 14 -5.12 -16.52 -1.23
C GLY A 14 -5.28 -15.48 -0.13
N GLY A 15 -5.30 -15.95 1.13
CA GLY A 15 -5.63 -15.15 2.30
C GLY A 15 -4.40 -14.88 3.15
N GLU A 16 -4.07 -13.59 3.29
CA GLU A 16 -3.39 -12.95 4.42
C GLU A 16 -3.38 -11.43 4.18
N PRO A 17 -2.80 -10.90 3.09
CA PRO A 17 -3.03 -9.53 2.63
C PRO A 17 -4.16 -9.47 1.59
N VAL A 18 -5.09 -8.52 1.74
CA VAL A 18 -6.08 -8.21 0.71
C VAL A 18 -5.81 -6.81 0.17
N PRO A 19 -5.33 -6.66 -1.08
CA PRO A 19 -4.99 -5.36 -1.63
C PRO A 19 -6.22 -4.48 -1.79
N ILE A 20 -6.08 -3.20 -1.46
CA ILE A 20 -7.12 -2.18 -1.59
C ILE A 20 -6.55 -0.88 -2.11
N ALA A 21 -7.39 -0.11 -2.81
CA ALA A 21 -7.10 1.26 -3.20
C ALA A 21 -8.07 2.22 -2.51
N VAL A 22 -7.55 3.30 -1.95
CA VAL A 22 -8.36 4.38 -1.36
C VAL A 22 -8.18 5.63 -2.21
N ARG A 23 -9.30 6.16 -2.72
CA ARG A 23 -9.31 7.42 -3.48
C ARG A 23 -9.68 8.60 -2.58
N ASN A 24 -8.90 9.67 -2.61
CA ASN A 24 -9.30 10.93 -2.01
C ASN A 24 -10.39 11.60 -2.86
N ASN A 25 -11.66 11.37 -2.54
CA ASN A 25 -12.80 12.02 -3.19
C ASN A 25 -13.18 13.37 -2.54
N THR A 26 -12.31 13.93 -1.69
CA THR A 26 -12.54 15.21 -1.03
C THR A 26 -11.96 16.35 -1.85
N THR A 27 -12.23 17.60 -1.44
CA THR A 27 -11.66 18.80 -2.06
C THR A 27 -10.35 19.26 -1.42
N ARG A 28 -9.82 18.52 -0.44
CA ARG A 28 -8.60 18.86 0.30
C ARG A 28 -7.57 17.76 0.20
N THR A 29 -6.30 18.10 0.34
CA THR A 29 -5.24 17.11 0.56
C THR A 29 -5.48 16.41 1.89
N VAL A 30 -5.37 15.08 1.90
CA VAL A 30 -5.54 14.24 3.10
C VAL A 30 -4.29 13.40 3.38
N THR A 31 -4.13 12.98 4.62
CA THR A 31 -3.09 12.06 5.10
C THR A 31 -3.63 11.21 6.25
N HIS A 32 -2.81 10.34 6.83
CA HIS A 32 -3.18 9.35 7.84
C HIS A 32 -4.39 8.54 7.39
N VAL A 33 -4.32 8.03 6.15
CA VAL A 33 -5.31 7.09 5.65
C VAL A 33 -5.19 5.82 6.48
N THR A 34 -6.29 5.38 7.07
CA THR A 34 -6.41 4.08 7.75
C THR A 34 -7.62 3.35 7.22
N ALA A 35 -7.59 2.03 7.26
CA ALA A 35 -8.70 1.20 6.84
C ALA A 35 -8.83 -0.05 7.71
N SER A 36 -10.07 -0.47 7.94
CA SER A 36 -10.39 -1.79 8.50
C SER A 36 -11.33 -2.55 7.58
N GLY A 37 -11.23 -3.86 7.61
CA GLY A 37 -11.95 -4.75 6.71
C GLY A 37 -12.64 -5.89 7.43
N THR A 38 -13.82 -6.28 6.95
CA THR A 38 -14.51 -7.51 7.35
C THR A 38 -14.86 -8.33 6.12
N VAL A 39 -14.37 -9.57 6.08
CA VAL A 39 -14.64 -10.52 5.01
C VAL A 39 -15.89 -11.32 5.34
N HIS A 40 -16.81 -11.41 4.40
CA HIS A 40 -18.03 -12.21 4.47
C HIS A 40 -18.01 -13.29 3.39
N ASP A 41 -18.42 -14.51 3.74
CA ASP A 41 -18.60 -15.58 2.77
C ASP A 41 -19.82 -15.35 1.85
N SER A 42 -20.07 -16.27 0.92
CA SER A 42 -21.19 -16.19 -0.02
C SER A 42 -22.58 -16.23 0.64
N THR A 43 -22.66 -16.63 1.91
CA THR A 43 -23.90 -16.60 2.71
C THR A 43 -24.07 -15.30 3.49
N GLY A 44 -23.09 -14.40 3.43
CA GLY A 44 -23.06 -13.14 4.17
C GLY A 44 -22.56 -13.29 5.61
N LYS A 45 -21.98 -14.43 5.99
CA LYS A 45 -21.44 -14.64 7.33
C LYS A 45 -20.00 -14.11 7.41
N PRO A 46 -19.63 -13.35 8.46
CA PRO A 46 -18.25 -12.91 8.63
C PRO A 46 -17.32 -14.10 8.89
N VAL A 47 -16.19 -14.13 8.19
CA VAL A 47 -15.18 -15.21 8.26
C VAL A 47 -13.78 -14.71 8.60
N ALA A 48 -13.49 -13.43 8.39
CA ALA A 48 -12.23 -12.81 8.79
C ALA A 48 -12.39 -11.29 8.99
N THR A 49 -11.48 -10.68 9.76
CA THR A 49 -11.38 -9.22 9.94
C THR A 49 -9.91 -8.82 9.94
N GLY A 50 -9.61 -7.59 9.52
CA GLY A 50 -8.25 -7.07 9.50
C GLY A 50 -8.19 -5.56 9.51
N SER A 51 -6.96 -5.05 9.56
CA SER A 51 -6.63 -3.63 9.46
C SER A 51 -5.57 -3.39 8.40
N ASP A 52 -5.46 -2.15 7.93
CA ASP A 52 -4.40 -1.75 7.01
C ASP A 52 -3.01 -1.89 7.65
N GLN A 53 -1.99 -1.99 6.79
CA GLN A 53 -0.57 -1.94 7.17
C GLN A 53 0.13 -0.70 6.61
N GLY A 54 -0.63 0.37 6.39
CA GLY A 54 -0.16 1.57 5.71
C GLY A 54 -0.64 1.65 4.26
N PHE A 55 -0.38 2.83 3.69
CA PHE A 55 -0.83 3.24 2.37
C PHE A 55 0.24 4.07 1.68
N HIS A 56 0.40 3.87 0.37
CA HIS A 56 1.33 4.60 -0.48
C HIS A 56 0.62 5.21 -1.70
N PRO A 57 0.77 6.52 -1.97
CA PRO A 57 1.47 7.51 -1.15
C PRO A 57 0.73 7.84 0.16
N ALA A 58 1.47 8.34 1.16
CA ALA A 58 0.93 8.73 2.47
C ALA A 58 0.18 10.07 2.46
N LEU A 59 0.39 10.88 1.42
CA LEU A 59 -0.29 12.15 1.18
C LEU A 59 -1.09 12.06 -0.12
N LEU A 60 -2.38 12.40 -0.06
CA LEU A 60 -3.28 12.33 -1.22
C LEU A 60 -3.90 13.67 -1.51
N GLU A 61 -3.60 14.24 -2.68
CA GLU A 61 -4.33 15.37 -3.25
C GLU A 61 -5.75 14.95 -3.70
N PRO A 62 -6.67 15.91 -3.89
CA PRO A 62 -7.99 15.62 -4.45
C PRO A 62 -7.92 14.79 -5.74
N GLY A 63 -8.58 13.63 -5.71
CA GLY A 63 -8.69 12.70 -6.82
C GLY A 63 -7.57 11.65 -6.94
N GLN A 64 -6.50 11.76 -6.14
CA GLN A 64 -5.43 10.77 -6.09
C GLN A 64 -5.85 9.50 -5.34
N PHE A 65 -5.10 8.42 -5.58
CA PHE A 65 -5.28 7.12 -4.95
C PHE A 65 -4.06 6.76 -4.11
N ALA A 66 -4.28 6.14 -2.95
CA ALA A 66 -3.27 5.36 -2.27
C ALA A 66 -3.58 3.87 -2.36
N LEU A 67 -2.53 3.07 -2.42
CA LEU A 67 -2.58 1.61 -2.41
C LEU A 67 -2.09 1.11 -1.06
N GLY A 68 -2.75 0.08 -0.55
CA GLY A 68 -2.38 -0.60 0.68
C GLY A 68 -3.05 -1.97 0.70
N PHE A 69 -3.00 -2.66 1.82
CA PHE A 69 -3.69 -3.94 1.98
C PHE A 69 -4.28 -4.07 3.38
N ILE A 70 -5.40 -4.79 3.47
CA ILE A 70 -5.95 -5.24 4.75
C ILE A 70 -5.27 -6.55 5.13
N TYR A 71 -4.57 -6.57 6.25
CA TYR A 71 -3.95 -7.78 6.77
C TYR A 71 -4.94 -8.55 7.66
N LEU A 72 -5.29 -9.76 7.24
CA LEU A 72 -6.24 -10.65 7.91
C LEU A 72 -5.57 -11.56 8.96
N GLY A 73 -4.23 -11.61 8.99
CA GLY A 73 -3.46 -12.41 9.94
C GLY A 73 -3.03 -13.77 9.40
N VAL A 74 -1.87 -14.25 9.88
CA VAL A 74 -1.22 -15.49 9.41
C VAL A 74 -2.16 -16.70 9.48
N GLY A 75 -2.20 -17.50 8.43
CA GLY A 75 -2.98 -18.73 8.33
C GLY A 75 -4.47 -18.50 8.04
N THR A 76 -4.89 -17.26 7.78
CA THR A 76 -6.29 -16.97 7.46
C THR A 76 -6.65 -17.48 6.08
N SER A 77 -7.53 -18.49 6.02
CA SER A 77 -8.09 -18.97 4.77
C SER A 77 -9.41 -18.28 4.47
N VAL A 78 -9.47 -17.54 3.36
CA VAL A 78 -10.69 -16.88 2.89
C VAL A 78 -11.40 -17.79 1.87
N PRO A 79 -12.66 -18.19 2.10
CA PRO A 79 -13.43 -18.97 1.14
C PRO A 79 -13.55 -18.27 -0.22
N SER A 80 -13.53 -19.03 -1.31
CA SER A 80 -13.76 -18.48 -2.65
C SER A 80 -15.13 -17.82 -2.76
N GLY A 81 -15.19 -16.71 -3.49
CA GLY A 81 -16.42 -15.92 -3.63
C GLY A 81 -16.77 -15.08 -2.40
N SER A 82 -15.90 -15.02 -1.39
CA SER A 82 -16.05 -14.09 -0.28
C SER A 82 -15.89 -12.65 -0.74
N THR A 83 -16.47 -11.74 0.04
CA THR A 83 -16.41 -10.30 -0.21
C THR A 83 -15.86 -9.56 1.00
N LEU A 84 -15.09 -8.50 0.75
CA LEU A 84 -14.54 -7.62 1.77
C LEU A 84 -15.37 -6.35 1.86
N SER A 85 -15.84 -6.01 3.06
CA SER A 85 -16.41 -4.69 3.39
C SER A 85 -15.34 -3.84 4.08
N VAL A 86 -15.02 -2.68 3.50
CA VAL A 86 -13.96 -1.78 4.01
C VAL A 86 -14.55 -0.51 4.64
N GLN A 87 -13.95 -0.07 5.73
CA GLN A 87 -14.16 1.27 6.30
C GLN A 87 -12.82 1.99 6.32
N ALA A 88 -12.71 3.08 5.56
CA ALA A 88 -11.52 3.92 5.50
C ALA A 88 -11.77 5.28 6.16
N THR A 89 -10.72 5.84 6.78
CA THR A 89 -10.73 7.20 7.31
C THR A 89 -9.45 7.93 6.92
N ALA A 90 -9.49 9.26 6.92
CA ALA A 90 -8.33 10.10 6.69
C ALA A 90 -8.50 11.43 7.43
N THR A 91 -7.38 12.15 7.58
CA THR A 91 -7.31 13.48 8.19
C THR A 91 -6.89 14.52 7.14
N PRO A 92 -7.40 15.77 7.19
CA PRO A 92 -6.86 16.84 6.35
C PRO A 92 -5.37 17.03 6.63
N SER A 93 -4.56 17.20 5.60
CA SER A 93 -3.14 17.47 5.81
C SER A 93 -2.89 18.92 6.23
N ALA A 94 -1.95 19.13 7.15
CA ALA A 94 -1.46 20.44 7.56
C ALA A 94 -0.22 20.89 6.74
N GLY A 95 0.37 20.00 5.94
CA GLY A 95 1.59 20.28 5.18
C GLY A 95 2.00 19.13 4.25
N PRO A 96 3.17 19.22 3.62
CA PRO A 96 3.65 18.18 2.70
C PRO A 96 4.34 17.01 3.41
N ASN A 97 4.68 17.14 4.70
CA ASN A 97 5.44 16.13 5.44
C ASN A 97 4.51 15.24 6.26
N THR A 98 4.78 13.94 6.22
CA THR A 98 4.01 12.86 6.83
C THR A 98 4.98 11.89 7.46
N TYR A 99 4.58 11.21 8.54
CA TYR A 99 5.45 10.25 9.23
C TYR A 99 5.99 9.15 8.29
N PHE A 100 5.14 8.64 7.40
CA PHE A 100 5.60 7.83 6.28
C PHE A 100 6.08 8.74 5.15
N ALA A 101 7.35 8.63 4.80
CA ALA A 101 7.99 9.36 3.72
C ALA A 101 7.90 8.58 2.42
N ASP A 102 7.08 9.06 1.48
CA ASP A 102 7.06 8.49 0.14
C ASP A 102 8.43 8.62 -0.55
N LEU A 103 8.93 7.51 -1.08
CA LEU A 103 10.13 7.44 -1.91
C LEU A 103 9.73 7.34 -3.38
N LEU A 104 10.58 7.87 -4.27
CA LEU A 104 10.36 7.80 -5.70
C LEU A 104 11.01 6.53 -6.25
N VAL A 105 10.22 5.63 -6.85
CA VAL A 105 10.76 4.54 -7.69
C VAL A 105 11.24 5.16 -9.00
N THR A 106 12.56 5.16 -9.23
CA THR A 106 13.16 5.80 -10.41
C THR A 106 13.43 4.82 -11.55
N GLU A 107 13.57 3.54 -11.23
CA GLU A 107 13.80 2.46 -12.19
C GLU A 107 13.05 1.23 -11.71
N VAL A 108 12.49 0.47 -12.65
CA VAL A 108 11.80 -0.78 -12.36
C VAL A 108 11.90 -1.74 -13.53
N ASN A 109 12.10 -3.02 -13.24
CA ASN A 109 12.07 -4.10 -14.22
C ASN A 109 11.44 -5.35 -13.62
N ASP A 110 10.52 -5.96 -14.37
CA ASP A 110 9.97 -7.29 -14.08
C ASP A 110 10.84 -8.37 -14.75
N THR A 111 11.33 -9.33 -13.97
CA THR A 111 12.10 -10.47 -14.49
C THR A 111 11.26 -11.74 -14.66
N GLY A 112 9.96 -11.66 -14.39
CA GLY A 112 9.00 -12.77 -14.33
C GLY A 112 9.04 -13.55 -13.01
N GLN A 113 10.05 -13.34 -12.16
CA GLN A 113 10.16 -13.95 -10.82
C GLN A 113 10.24 -12.92 -9.70
N GLN A 114 10.71 -11.71 -10.03
CA GLN A 114 10.92 -10.62 -9.10
C GLN A 114 10.77 -9.29 -9.82
N ILE A 115 10.36 -8.28 -9.06
CA ILE A 115 10.44 -6.88 -9.47
C ILE A 115 11.69 -6.31 -8.83
N VAL A 116 12.58 -5.76 -9.66
CA VAL A 116 13.82 -5.11 -9.20
C VAL A 116 13.83 -3.66 -9.64
N GLY A 117 14.54 -2.81 -8.90
CA GLY A 117 14.61 -1.41 -9.25
C GLY A 117 15.42 -0.58 -8.27
N THR A 118 15.21 0.73 -8.35
CA THR A 118 15.86 1.73 -7.49
C THR A 118 14.82 2.69 -6.93
N VAL A 119 14.88 2.94 -5.64
CA VAL A 119 14.17 4.03 -4.97
C VAL A 119 15.10 5.22 -4.74
N LYS A 120 14.51 6.41 -4.68
CA LYS A 120 15.19 7.67 -4.39
C LYS A 120 14.44 8.41 -3.30
N ASN A 121 15.15 9.00 -2.35
CA ASN A 121 14.58 9.97 -1.42
C ASN A 121 14.39 11.33 -2.14
N PRO A 122 13.15 11.78 -2.39
CA PRO A 122 12.90 13.06 -3.06
C PRO A 122 12.95 14.27 -2.11
N ARG A 123 13.09 14.05 -0.79
CA ARG A 123 13.08 15.09 0.23
C ARG A 123 14.41 15.82 0.29
N ASP A 124 14.40 16.99 0.94
CA ASP A 124 15.57 17.84 1.19
C ASP A 124 16.33 17.47 2.48
N HIS A 125 15.89 16.42 3.18
CA HIS A 125 16.51 15.86 4.37
C HIS A 125 16.53 14.32 4.30
N ALA A 126 17.18 13.69 5.27
CA ALA A 126 17.31 12.23 5.32
C ALA A 126 15.98 11.55 5.72
N VAL A 127 15.71 10.39 5.12
CA VAL A 127 14.61 9.49 5.49
C VAL A 127 15.20 8.26 6.17
N THR A 128 14.52 7.73 7.17
CA THR A 128 14.99 6.61 7.99
C THR A 128 14.42 5.28 7.53
N ALA A 129 15.24 4.24 7.60
CA ALA A 129 14.91 2.85 7.27
C ALA A 129 14.02 2.20 8.36
N PRO A 130 13.37 1.03 8.10
CA PRO A 130 13.36 0.28 6.83
C PRO A 130 12.61 1.00 5.71
N TYR A 131 12.99 0.71 4.47
CA TYR A 131 12.32 1.22 3.28
C TYR A 131 11.46 0.14 2.64
N SER A 132 10.16 0.15 2.92
CA SER A 132 9.22 -0.80 2.32
C SER A 132 9.03 -0.50 0.83
N VAL A 133 8.88 -1.55 0.04
CA VAL A 133 8.52 -1.49 -1.39
C VAL A 133 7.38 -2.47 -1.62
N ASP A 134 6.25 -1.96 -2.08
CA ASP A 134 5.03 -2.74 -2.27
C ASP A 134 4.64 -2.75 -3.75
N VAL A 135 4.44 -3.94 -4.29
CA VAL A 135 4.02 -4.18 -5.68
C VAL A 135 2.59 -4.68 -5.68
N PHE A 136 1.71 -3.92 -6.33
CA PHE A 136 0.30 -4.24 -6.48
C PHE A 136 0.03 -4.73 -7.90
N CYS A 137 -0.20 -6.02 -8.07
CA CYS A 137 -0.55 -6.60 -9.36
C CYS A 137 -1.98 -6.23 -9.73
N VAL A 138 -2.20 -5.84 -10.98
CA VAL A 138 -3.51 -5.50 -11.53
C VAL A 138 -3.78 -6.33 -12.78
N ASP A 139 -5.05 -6.63 -13.03
CA ASP A 139 -5.45 -7.16 -14.33
C ASP A 139 -5.68 -6.06 -15.36
N SER A 140 -5.99 -6.46 -16.60
CA SER A 140 -6.27 -5.53 -17.71
C SER A 140 -7.47 -4.61 -17.51
N SER A 141 -8.34 -4.91 -16.53
CA SER A 141 -9.47 -4.06 -16.15
C SER A 141 -9.13 -3.08 -15.03
N GLY A 142 -7.93 -3.19 -14.44
CA GLY A 142 -7.49 -2.42 -13.28
C GLY A 142 -7.91 -3.03 -11.94
N THR A 143 -8.38 -4.28 -11.91
CA THR A 143 -8.71 -4.97 -10.66
C THR A 143 -7.43 -5.38 -9.93
N LEU A 144 -7.32 -5.04 -8.64
CA LEU A 144 -6.21 -5.48 -7.79
C LEU A 144 -6.27 -6.99 -7.56
N LEU A 145 -5.17 -7.67 -7.83
CA LEU A 145 -5.04 -9.12 -7.75
C LEU A 145 -4.27 -9.53 -6.50
N ASN A 146 -3.03 -9.05 -6.36
CA ASN A 146 -2.13 -9.44 -5.29
C ASN A 146 -1.28 -8.25 -4.88
N GLU A 147 -0.75 -8.32 -3.67
CA GLU A 147 0.30 -7.43 -3.18
C GLU A 147 1.53 -8.27 -2.83
N PHE A 148 2.71 -7.74 -3.17
CA PHE A 148 4.00 -8.32 -2.81
C PHE A 148 4.87 -7.24 -2.18
N GLY A 149 5.26 -7.47 -0.92
CA GLY A 149 6.15 -6.59 -0.17
C GLY A 149 7.60 -7.03 -0.25
N GLY A 150 8.50 -6.05 -0.22
CA GLY A 150 9.94 -6.22 -0.03
C GLY A 150 10.55 -4.97 0.60
N PHE A 151 11.88 -4.92 0.65
CA PHE A 151 12.60 -3.78 1.19
C PHE A 151 13.71 -3.33 0.24
N ALA A 152 14.04 -2.05 0.27
CA ALA A 152 15.28 -1.57 -0.34
C ALA A 152 16.49 -2.02 0.51
N ASP A 153 17.63 -2.24 -0.15
CA ASP A 153 18.78 -2.95 0.43
C ASP A 153 19.52 -2.13 1.51
N VAL A 154 19.41 -0.80 1.48
CA VAL A 154 20.06 0.07 2.46
C VAL A 154 19.27 0.07 3.77
N SER A 155 19.95 -0.24 4.87
CA SER A 155 19.37 -0.27 6.22
C SER A 155 19.71 0.94 7.09
N THR A 156 20.47 1.90 6.55
CA THR A 156 20.78 3.18 7.21
C THR A 156 19.91 4.31 6.65
N ASP A 157 19.93 5.48 7.28
CA ASP A 157 19.27 6.67 6.76
C ASP A 157 19.69 6.98 5.31
N LEU A 158 18.70 7.28 4.47
CA LEU A 158 18.85 7.62 3.08
C LEU A 158 18.86 9.14 2.98
N ALA A 159 20.04 9.72 2.75
CA ALA A 159 20.22 11.17 2.62
C ALA A 159 19.31 11.77 1.53
N ALA A 160 19.14 13.10 1.56
CA ALA A 160 18.41 13.85 0.54
C ALA A 160 18.95 13.51 -0.86
N GLY A 161 18.05 13.11 -1.78
CA GLY A 161 18.43 12.69 -3.13
C GLY A 161 19.14 11.33 -3.22
N GLY A 162 19.44 10.69 -2.09
CA GLY A 162 20.06 9.36 -2.02
C GLY A 162 19.18 8.29 -2.63
N THR A 163 19.80 7.21 -3.10
CA THR A 163 19.12 6.10 -3.77
C THR A 163 19.46 4.76 -3.13
N SER A 164 18.56 3.80 -3.22
CA SER A 164 18.78 2.41 -2.78
C SER A 164 18.15 1.43 -3.76
N PRO A 165 18.84 0.36 -4.17
CA PRO A 165 18.23 -0.70 -4.96
C PRO A 165 17.24 -1.51 -4.12
N PHE A 166 16.30 -2.18 -4.76
CA PHE A 166 15.37 -3.10 -4.10
C PHE A 166 15.11 -4.35 -4.95
N THR A 167 14.64 -5.40 -4.27
CA THR A 167 14.09 -6.61 -4.91
C THR A 167 12.82 -7.05 -4.18
N VAL A 168 11.74 -7.22 -4.92
CA VAL A 168 10.46 -7.79 -4.46
C VAL A 168 10.25 -9.14 -5.15
N SER A 169 10.12 -10.21 -4.38
CA SER A 169 9.90 -11.56 -4.91
C SER A 169 8.42 -11.78 -5.24
N LEU A 170 8.11 -12.32 -6.43
CA LEU A 170 6.75 -12.65 -6.85
C LEU A 170 6.35 -14.09 -6.50
N TYR A 171 7.30 -14.90 -6.01
CA TYR A 171 7.11 -16.29 -5.60
C TYR A 171 6.42 -17.16 -6.67
N GLY A 172 6.75 -16.92 -7.95
CA GLY A 172 6.17 -17.65 -9.09
C GLY A 172 4.78 -17.19 -9.52
N SER A 173 4.22 -16.16 -8.88
CA SER A 173 2.93 -15.57 -9.29
C SER A 173 3.10 -14.67 -10.50
N GLN A 174 2.08 -14.64 -11.38
CA GLN A 174 2.07 -13.73 -12.53
C GLN A 174 1.66 -12.32 -12.09
N CYS A 175 2.42 -11.32 -12.54
CA CYS A 175 2.19 -9.90 -12.25
C CYS A 175 2.42 -9.04 -13.49
N ALA A 176 1.75 -9.39 -14.60
CA ALA A 176 2.03 -8.80 -15.92
C ALA A 176 1.81 -7.27 -15.99
N GLN A 177 0.93 -6.74 -15.12
CA GLN A 177 0.72 -5.31 -14.93
C GLN A 177 0.72 -5.03 -13.43
N PHE A 178 1.39 -3.96 -13.03
CA PHE A 178 1.51 -3.62 -11.62
C PHE A 178 1.62 -2.12 -11.40
N LEU A 179 1.27 -1.73 -10.18
CA LEU A 179 1.59 -0.45 -9.57
C LEU A 179 2.64 -0.71 -8.48
N ILE A 180 3.54 0.24 -8.25
CA ILE A 180 4.60 0.10 -7.26
C ILE A 180 4.72 1.38 -6.45
N GLY A 181 4.88 1.22 -5.14
CA GLY A 181 5.13 2.31 -4.19
C GLY A 181 6.29 1.94 -3.28
N ALA A 182 6.92 2.95 -2.69
CA ALA A 182 7.95 2.75 -1.69
C ALA A 182 7.89 3.85 -0.64
N SER A 183 8.27 3.53 0.59
CA SER A 183 8.32 4.51 1.67
C SER A 183 9.38 4.18 2.71
N GLY A 184 9.79 5.20 3.47
CA GLY A 184 10.49 5.04 4.74
C GLY A 184 9.84 5.91 5.81
N TYR A 185 10.62 6.29 6.82
CA TYR A 185 10.14 7.10 7.95
C TYR A 185 10.73 8.50 7.95
N ASP A 186 9.88 9.53 8.03
CA ASP A 186 10.28 10.91 8.27
C ASP A 186 10.24 11.20 9.77
N MET A 187 11.38 11.05 10.43
CA MET A 187 11.47 11.33 11.87
C MET A 187 11.34 12.83 12.20
N THR A 188 11.43 13.72 11.21
CA THR A 188 11.16 15.16 11.42
C THR A 188 9.66 15.46 11.49
N ALA A 189 8.84 14.56 10.93
CA ALA A 189 7.39 14.60 11.04
C ALA A 189 6.85 13.83 12.26
N ALA A 190 7.69 13.07 12.96
CA ALA A 190 7.31 12.32 14.17
C ALA A 190 7.06 13.26 15.35
N GLY A 191 5.79 13.54 15.67
CA GLY A 191 5.38 14.38 16.80
C GLY A 191 4.53 15.60 16.44
N ASN A 192 4.12 15.75 15.18
CA ASN A 192 3.10 16.71 14.75
C ASN A 192 1.68 16.13 14.81
#